data_AF-I0SIJ8-F1
#
_entry.id   AF-I0SIJ8-F1
#
_cell.length_a   1.000
_cell.length_b   1.000
_cell.length_c   1.000
_cell.angle_alpha   90.00
_cell.angle_beta   90.00
_cell.angle_gamma   90.00
#
_symmetry.space_group_name_H-M   'P 1'
#
loop_
_entity.id
_entity.type
_entity.pdbx_description
1 polymer ?
#
loop_
_entity_poly.entity_id
_entity_poly.type
_entity_poly.pdbx_seq_one_letter_code
_entity_poly.pdbx_strand_id
1 'polypeptide(L)'
;MAIEKTVSELAEILGISRQAMNNRVKTLAPEDTDKNEKGVTVVTRSGLIKLEEIYKKTIFEDEPVSEDVKQRELMEILVDEKNAEIVRLYDQLRAKDVQLAKKDEQLRVKDVQIAEKDKQLDQQQQLTAKAMNERETLLLELDEAKEKVQAQEQKGFFARLFGR
;
A
#
# COMPACT_ATOMS: atom_id res chain seq x y z
N MET A 1 -30.02 35.82 13.90
CA MET A 1 -31.16 36.19 14.77
C MET A 1 -31.61 34.95 15.51
N ALA A 2 -31.96 35.02 16.80
CA ALA A 2 -32.57 33.88 17.47
C ALA A 2 -34.00 33.72 16.94
N ILE A 3 -34.30 32.60 16.29
CA ILE A 3 -35.65 32.30 15.79
C ILE A 3 -36.48 31.84 16.98
N GLU A 4 -37.41 32.68 17.40
CA GLU A 4 -38.35 32.40 18.48
C GLU A 4 -39.77 32.82 18.07
N LYS A 5 -40.78 32.14 18.62
CA LYS A 5 -42.19 32.51 18.38
C LYS A 5 -42.99 32.41 19.66
N THR A 6 -43.90 33.35 19.84
CA THR A 6 -44.87 33.35 20.94
C THR A 6 -45.95 32.28 20.71
N VAL A 7 -46.63 31.91 21.79
CA VAL A 7 -47.80 31.01 21.74
C VAL A 7 -48.88 31.52 20.77
N SER A 8 -49.05 32.83 20.65
CA SER A 8 -50.04 33.43 19.74
C SER A 8 -49.67 33.23 18.28
N GLU A 9 -48.42 33.49 17.91
CA GLU A 9 -47.93 33.31 16.53
C GLU A 9 -47.97 31.84 16.14
N LEU A 10 -47.60 30.93 17.06
CA LEU A 10 -47.68 29.50 16.82
C LEU A 10 -49.11 29.01 16.62
N ALA A 11 -50.07 29.52 17.40
CA ALA A 11 -51.47 29.17 17.26
C ALA A 11 -52.03 29.58 15.89
N GLU A 12 -51.64 30.75 15.40
CA GLU A 12 -52.01 31.25 14.08
C GLU A 12 -51.38 30.42 12.96
N ILE A 13 -50.06 30.18 13.02
CA ILE A 13 -49.34 29.38 12.02
C ILE A 13 -49.87 27.95 11.96
N LEU A 14 -50.12 27.32 13.11
CA LEU A 14 -50.58 25.94 13.18
C LEU A 14 -52.10 25.79 13.00
N GLY A 15 -52.86 26.89 12.98
CA GLY A 15 -54.32 26.86 12.80
C GLY A 15 -55.07 26.22 13.97
N ILE A 16 -54.52 26.33 15.19
CA ILE A 16 -55.12 25.78 16.42
C ILE A 16 -55.45 26.90 17.40
N SER A 17 -56.31 26.63 18.38
CA SER A 17 -56.64 27.66 19.39
C SER A 17 -55.42 28.02 20.25
N ARG A 18 -55.32 29.30 20.64
CA ARG A 18 -54.26 29.78 21.55
C ARG A 18 -54.20 28.96 22.85
N GLN A 19 -55.34 28.53 23.37
CA GLN A 19 -55.41 27.70 24.58
C GLN A 19 -54.84 26.29 24.33
N ALA A 20 -55.17 25.66 23.20
CA ALA A 20 -54.59 24.37 22.83
C ALA A 20 -53.07 24.49 22.64
N MET A 21 -52.61 25.57 22.01
CA MET A 21 -51.18 25.83 21.84
C MET A 21 -50.48 26.06 23.18
N ASN A 22 -51.07 26.83 24.09
CA ASN A 22 -50.52 27.07 25.42
C ASN A 22 -50.37 25.77 26.22
N ASN A 23 -51.36 24.87 26.14
CA ASN A 23 -51.29 23.57 26.80
C ASN A 23 -50.16 22.72 26.22
N ARG A 24 -49.96 22.75 24.90
CA ARG A 24 -48.84 22.06 24.24
C ARG A 24 -47.48 22.65 24.63
N VAL A 25 -47.35 23.97 24.67
CA VAL A 25 -46.08 24.64 25.06
C VAL A 25 -45.70 24.30 26.51
N LYS A 26 -46.68 24.16 27.41
CA LYS A 26 -46.44 23.68 28.80
C LYS A 26 -45.92 22.24 28.89
N THR A 27 -46.07 21.45 27.83
CA THR A 27 -45.53 20.07 27.77
C THR A 27 -44.13 20.01 27.17
N LEU A 28 -43.62 21.12 26.63
CA LEU A 28 -42.24 21.21 26.17
C LEU A 28 -41.28 21.26 27.35
N ALA A 29 -40.04 20.86 27.12
CA ALA A 29 -39.02 20.90 28.14
C ALA A 29 -38.64 22.37 28.46
N PRO A 30 -38.19 22.69 29.68
CA PRO A 30 -37.84 24.06 30.06
C PRO A 30 -36.81 24.72 29.11
N GLU A 31 -35.88 23.93 28.54
CA GLU A 31 -34.89 24.37 27.56
C GLU A 31 -35.47 24.80 26.19
N ASP A 32 -36.71 24.39 25.89
CA ASP A 32 -37.40 24.70 24.62
C ASP A 32 -38.27 25.96 24.70
N THR A 33 -38.33 26.60 25.86
CA THR A 33 -39.15 27.78 26.10
C THR A 33 -38.35 28.84 26.85
N ASP A 34 -38.55 30.10 26.52
CA ASP A 34 -37.94 31.22 27.23
C ASP A 34 -38.94 32.36 27.42
N LYS A 35 -38.52 33.45 28.07
CA LYS A 35 -39.25 34.71 28.13
C LYS A 35 -38.49 35.79 27.38
N ASN A 36 -39.17 36.47 26.47
CA ASN A 36 -38.60 37.63 25.79
C ASN A 36 -38.50 38.84 26.72
N GLU A 37 -37.94 39.95 26.20
CA GLU A 37 -37.75 41.22 26.94
C GLU A 37 -39.04 41.80 27.54
N LYS A 38 -40.21 41.41 27.02
CA LYS A 38 -41.53 41.85 27.49
C LYS A 38 -42.14 40.87 28.51
N GLY A 39 -41.41 39.83 28.91
CA GLY A 39 -41.85 38.80 29.85
C GLY A 39 -42.83 37.78 29.26
N VAL A 40 -43.00 37.74 27.95
CA VAL A 40 -43.91 36.82 27.25
C VAL A 40 -43.20 35.51 26.96
N THR A 41 -43.87 34.37 27.21
CA THR A 41 -43.34 33.05 26.87
C THR A 41 -43.20 32.89 25.36
N VAL A 42 -41.99 32.58 24.95
CA VAL A 42 -41.60 32.26 23.57
C VAL A 42 -41.08 30.83 23.52
N VAL A 43 -41.25 30.19 22.37
CA VAL A 43 -40.68 28.87 22.08
C VAL A 43 -39.39 29.08 21.30
N THR A 44 -38.31 28.51 21.80
CA THR A 44 -36.97 28.60 21.20
C THR A 44 -36.88 27.71 19.96
N ARG A 45 -35.84 27.89 19.14
CA ARG A 45 -35.64 27.10 17.91
C ARG A 45 -35.75 25.58 18.12
N SER A 46 -35.19 25.04 19.21
CA SER A 46 -35.29 23.61 19.52
C SER A 46 -36.74 23.19 19.76
N GLY A 47 -37.52 24.02 20.47
CA GLY A 47 -38.94 23.80 20.68
C GLY A 47 -39.76 23.91 19.40
N LEU A 48 -39.40 24.84 18.51
CA LEU A 48 -40.07 25.00 17.22
C LEU A 48 -39.90 23.75 16.35
N ILE A 49 -38.68 23.16 16.28
CA ILE A 49 -38.41 21.91 15.54
C ILE A 49 -39.30 20.78 16.05
N LYS A 50 -39.42 20.64 17.37
CA LYS A 50 -40.29 19.62 18.00
C LYS A 50 -41.76 19.84 17.65
N LEU A 51 -42.22 21.10 17.62
CA LEU A 51 -43.58 21.42 17.22
C LEU A 51 -43.83 21.14 15.73
N GLU A 52 -42.89 21.46 14.84
CA GLU A 52 -42.98 21.07 13.43
C GLU A 52 -43.08 19.56 13.26
N GLU A 53 -42.30 18.80 14.02
CA GLU A 53 -42.35 17.34 14.01
C GLU A 53 -43.72 16.81 14.47
N ILE A 54 -44.33 17.40 15.50
CA ILE A 54 -45.63 16.98 16.05
C ILE A 54 -46.77 17.33 15.09
N TYR A 55 -46.76 18.56 14.55
CA TYR A 55 -47.87 19.09 13.74
C TYR A 55 -47.67 18.87 12.24
N LYS A 56 -46.52 18.32 11.82
CA LYS A 56 -46.14 18.07 10.41
C LYS A 56 -46.37 19.29 9.52
N LYS A 57 -46.15 20.48 10.09
CA LYS A 57 -46.36 21.77 9.43
C LYS A 57 -45.16 22.65 9.71
N THR A 58 -44.63 23.28 8.66
CA THR A 58 -43.52 24.23 8.75
C THR A 58 -43.97 25.45 9.55
N ILE A 59 -43.25 25.72 10.63
CA ILE A 59 -43.40 26.85 11.54
C ILE A 59 -42.35 27.91 11.22
N PHE A 60 -41.15 27.50 10.83
CA PHE A 60 -40.09 28.40 10.40
C PHE A 60 -39.28 27.77 9.26
N GLU A 61 -38.69 28.61 8.42
CA GLU A 61 -37.73 28.18 7.41
C GLU A 61 -36.35 28.65 7.88
N ASP A 62 -35.41 27.71 7.97
CA ASP A 62 -34.01 28.09 8.18
C ASP A 62 -33.51 28.85 6.95
N GLU A 63 -32.76 29.91 7.19
CA GLU A 63 -32.11 30.65 6.12
C GLU A 63 -31.20 29.67 5.35
N PRO A 64 -31.35 29.55 4.02
CA PRO A 64 -30.57 28.60 3.26
C PRO A 64 -29.09 28.93 3.43
N VAL A 65 -28.29 27.93 3.80
CA VAL A 65 -26.83 28.03 3.78
C VAL A 65 -26.43 28.51 2.39
N SER A 66 -25.66 29.60 2.31
CA SER A 66 -25.29 30.17 1.03
C SER A 66 -24.52 29.14 0.19
N GLU A 67 -24.71 29.19 -1.12
CA GLU A 67 -24.01 28.28 -2.04
C GLU A 67 -22.48 28.38 -1.88
N ASP A 68 -21.95 29.56 -1.51
CA ASP A 68 -20.52 29.77 -1.22
C ASP A 68 -20.03 28.92 -0.04
N VAL A 69 -20.84 28.75 1.02
CA VAL A 69 -20.48 27.92 2.18
C VAL A 69 -20.49 26.45 1.79
N LYS A 70 -21.52 26.01 1.05
CA LYS A 70 -21.59 24.63 0.54
C LYS A 70 -20.42 24.29 -0.39
N GLN A 71 -20.05 25.24 -1.26
CA GLN A 71 -18.90 25.08 -2.16
C GLN A 71 -17.58 24.99 -1.42
N ARG A 72 -17.41 25.78 -0.34
CA ARG A 72 -16.21 25.69 0.51
C ARG A 72 -16.12 24.37 1.24
N GLU A 73 -17.20 23.90 1.86
CA GLU A 73 -17.23 22.60 2.54
C GLU A 73 -16.94 21.46 1.56
N LEU A 74 -17.51 21.49 0.36
CA LEU A 74 -17.23 20.50 -0.67
C LEU A 74 -15.75 20.55 -1.13
N MET A 75 -15.19 21.75 -1.31
CA MET A 75 -13.79 21.92 -1.68
C MET A 75 -12.86 21.40 -0.59
N GLU A 76 -13.16 21.65 0.68
CA GLU A 76 -12.39 21.17 1.83
C GLU A 76 -12.34 19.63 1.84
N ILE A 77 -13.51 18.98 1.72
CA ILE A 77 -13.61 17.51 1.63
C ILE A 77 -12.77 16.98 0.45
N LEU A 78 -12.86 17.63 -0.72
CA LEU A 78 -12.13 17.20 -1.90
C LEU A 78 -10.62 17.34 -1.73
N VAL A 79 -10.16 18.43 -1.10
CA VAL A 79 -8.74 18.66 -0.81
C VAL A 79 -8.21 17.60 0.17
N ASP A 80 -8.97 17.27 1.21
CA ASP A 80 -8.59 16.22 2.17
C ASP A 80 -8.51 14.84 1.53
N GLU A 81 -9.49 14.49 0.70
CA GLU A 81 -9.48 13.24 -0.06
C GLU A 81 -8.26 13.15 -0.98
N LYS A 82 -7.95 14.24 -1.70
CA LYS A 82 -6.77 14.30 -2.58
C LYS A 82 -5.46 14.23 -1.80
N ASN A 83 -5.38 14.88 -0.64
CA ASN A 83 -4.21 14.81 0.22
C ASN A 83 -3.98 13.38 0.75
N ALA A 84 -5.03 12.68 1.15
CA ALA A 84 -4.95 11.28 1.58
C ALA A 84 -4.47 10.36 0.44
N GLU A 85 -4.96 10.58 -0.78
CA GLU A 85 -4.52 9.85 -1.98
C GLU A 85 -3.03 10.11 -2.28
N ILE A 86 -2.58 11.37 -2.18
CA ILE A 86 -1.17 11.75 -2.35
C ILE A 86 -0.28 11.00 -1.35
N VAL A 87 -0.63 10.99 -0.07
CA VAL A 87 0.15 10.27 0.97
C VAL A 87 0.24 8.79 0.65
N ARG A 88 -0.88 8.15 0.28
CA ARG A 88 -0.90 6.74 -0.11
C ARG A 88 0.01 6.45 -1.30
N LEU A 89 -0.02 7.29 -2.33
CA LEU A 89 0.84 7.13 -3.51
C LEU A 89 2.32 7.29 -3.16
N TYR A 90 2.67 8.25 -2.31
CA TYR A 90 4.05 8.43 -1.82
C TYR A 90 4.55 7.20 -1.05
N ASP A 91 3.73 6.62 -0.16
CA ASP A 91 4.12 5.43 0.58
C ASP A 91 4.28 4.20 -0.33
N GLN A 92 3.41 4.07 -1.35
CA GLN A 92 3.56 3.03 -2.37
C GLN A 92 4.86 3.19 -3.17
N LEU A 93 5.22 4.43 -3.54
CA LEU A 93 6.46 4.70 -4.26
C LEU A 93 7.67 4.34 -3.39
N ARG A 94 7.70 4.79 -2.14
CA ARG A 94 8.76 4.45 -1.18
C ARG A 94 8.90 2.94 -0.99
N ALA A 95 7.79 2.21 -0.88
CA ALA A 95 7.81 0.76 -0.76
C ALA A 95 8.39 0.08 -2.02
N LYS A 96 8.07 0.59 -3.21
CA LYS A 96 8.65 0.10 -4.48
C LYS A 96 10.14 0.37 -4.57
N ASP A 97 10.61 1.55 -4.15
CA ASP A 97 12.04 1.90 -4.15
C ASP A 97 12.84 0.95 -3.25
N VAL A 98 12.33 0.64 -2.05
CA VAL A 98 12.97 -0.35 -1.15
C VAL A 98 13.01 -1.75 -1.78
N GLN A 99 11.94 -2.15 -2.48
CA GLN A 99 11.93 -3.44 -3.19
C GLN A 99 12.93 -3.49 -4.34
N LEU A 100 13.07 -2.39 -5.09
CA LEU A 100 14.06 -2.28 -6.17
C LEU A 100 15.48 -2.38 -5.60
N ALA A 101 15.80 -1.60 -4.57
CA ALA A 101 17.12 -1.65 -3.92
C ALA A 101 17.47 -3.07 -3.41
N LYS A 102 16.49 -3.81 -2.86
CA LYS A 102 16.69 -5.19 -2.44
C LYS A 102 16.96 -6.14 -3.61
N LYS A 103 16.27 -5.96 -4.74
CA LYS A 103 16.50 -6.76 -5.95
C LYS A 103 17.85 -6.45 -6.57
N ASP A 104 18.25 -5.19 -6.61
CA ASP A 104 19.54 -4.77 -7.14
C ASP A 104 20.70 -5.39 -6.34
N GLU A 105 20.60 -5.40 -5.01
CA GLU A 105 21.61 -6.07 -4.19
C GLU A 105 21.63 -7.60 -4.42
N GLN A 106 20.46 -8.22 -4.60
CA GLN A 106 20.39 -9.64 -4.94
C GLN A 106 21.03 -9.95 -6.30
N LEU A 107 20.83 -9.09 -7.30
CA LEU A 107 21.47 -9.22 -8.61
C LEU A 107 22.99 -9.08 -8.47
N ARG A 108 23.46 -8.08 -7.74
CA ARG A 108 24.89 -7.87 -7.48
C ARG A 108 25.55 -9.10 -6.84
N VAL A 109 24.90 -9.70 -5.83
CA VAL A 109 25.40 -10.92 -5.19
C VAL A 109 25.44 -12.10 -6.17
N LYS A 110 24.41 -12.24 -7.02
CA LYS A 110 24.37 -13.29 -8.04
C LYS A 110 25.47 -13.11 -9.08
N ASP A 111 25.72 -11.89 -9.53
CA ASP A 111 26.78 -11.60 -10.49
C ASP A 111 28.16 -11.97 -9.95
N VAL A 112 28.44 -11.66 -8.68
CA VAL A 112 29.68 -12.08 -8.01
C VAL A 112 29.79 -13.61 -7.95
N GLN A 113 28.70 -14.31 -7.62
CA GLN A 113 28.68 -15.78 -7.58
C GLN A 113 28.89 -16.41 -8.97
N ILE A 114 28.34 -15.81 -10.02
CA ILE A 114 28.54 -16.27 -11.40
C ILE A 114 30.02 -16.10 -11.77
N ALA A 115 30.60 -14.93 -11.53
CA ALA A 115 32.01 -14.68 -11.81
C ALA A 115 32.95 -15.65 -11.07
N GLU A 116 32.62 -16.00 -9.82
CA GLU A 116 33.40 -16.99 -9.06
C GLU A 116 33.27 -18.41 -9.65
N LYS A 117 32.06 -18.82 -10.06
CA LYS A 117 31.84 -20.11 -10.72
C LYS A 117 32.51 -20.19 -12.09
N ASP A 118 32.49 -19.12 -12.86
CA ASP A 118 33.16 -19.07 -14.17
C ASP A 118 34.67 -19.26 -14.00
N LYS A 119 35.27 -18.60 -12.99
CA LYS A 119 36.68 -18.81 -12.66
C LYS A 119 36.99 -20.26 -12.27
N GLN A 120 36.13 -20.89 -11.48
CA GLN A 120 36.29 -22.31 -11.10
C GLN A 120 36.17 -23.23 -12.31
N LEU A 121 35.22 -22.97 -13.21
CA LEU A 121 35.06 -23.71 -14.46
C LEU A 121 36.29 -23.57 -15.35
N ASP A 122 36.82 -22.37 -15.53
CA ASP A 122 38.04 -22.13 -16.31
C ASP A 122 39.23 -22.90 -15.73
N GLN A 123 39.40 -22.86 -14.40
CA GLN A 123 40.44 -23.64 -13.72
C GLN A 123 40.27 -25.15 -13.95
N GLN A 124 39.05 -25.65 -13.85
CA GLN A 124 38.76 -27.07 -14.07
C GLN A 124 39.04 -27.48 -15.52
N GLN A 125 38.68 -26.64 -16.50
CA GLN A 125 38.97 -26.88 -17.91
C GLN A 125 40.47 -26.91 -18.17
N GLN A 126 41.24 -25.97 -17.61
CA GLN A 126 42.70 -25.95 -17.74
C GLN A 126 43.36 -27.18 -17.13
N LEU A 127 42.95 -27.58 -15.92
CA LEU A 127 43.48 -28.78 -15.26
C LEU A 127 43.13 -30.05 -16.06
N THR A 128 41.92 -30.12 -16.61
CA THR A 128 41.49 -31.24 -17.44
C THR A 128 42.30 -31.33 -18.72
N ALA A 129 42.50 -30.22 -19.43
CA ALA A 129 43.33 -30.15 -20.63
C ALA A 129 44.79 -30.55 -20.34
N LYS A 130 45.34 -30.07 -19.21
CA LYS A 130 46.69 -30.44 -18.77
C LYS A 130 46.81 -31.93 -18.48
N ALA A 131 45.87 -32.51 -17.75
CA ALA A 131 45.84 -33.95 -17.45
C ALA A 131 45.68 -34.81 -18.71
N MET A 132 44.93 -34.35 -19.71
CA MET A 132 44.81 -35.04 -20.99
C MET A 132 46.14 -35.03 -21.76
N ASN A 133 46.80 -33.87 -21.86
CA ASN A 133 48.11 -33.77 -22.51
C ASN A 133 49.18 -34.62 -21.81
N GLU A 134 49.22 -34.60 -20.47
CA GLU A 134 50.12 -35.45 -19.68
C GLU A 134 49.83 -36.94 -19.90
N ARG A 135 48.56 -37.34 -20.00
CA ARG A 135 48.21 -38.71 -20.35
C ARG A 135 48.67 -39.12 -21.74
N GLU A 136 48.51 -38.25 -22.74
CA GLU A 136 48.97 -38.52 -24.11
C GLU A 136 50.49 -38.70 -24.18
N THR A 137 51.25 -37.82 -23.52
CA THR A 137 52.71 -37.92 -23.44
C THR A 137 53.17 -39.20 -22.74
N LEU A 138 52.55 -39.56 -21.60
CA LEU A 138 52.85 -40.81 -20.91
C LEU A 138 52.54 -42.05 -21.75
N LEU A 139 51.47 -42.03 -22.57
CA LEU A 139 51.16 -43.12 -23.49
C LEU A 139 52.26 -43.29 -24.54
N LEU A 140 52.74 -42.18 -25.13
CA LEU A 140 53.85 -42.20 -26.08
C LEU A 140 55.14 -42.74 -25.45
N GLU A 141 55.50 -42.27 -24.25
CA GLU A 141 56.69 -42.75 -23.53
C GLU A 141 56.60 -44.25 -23.20
N LEU A 142 55.40 -44.71 -22.82
CA LEU A 142 55.14 -46.12 -22.51
C LEU A 142 55.25 -47.01 -23.76
N ASP A 143 54.79 -46.53 -24.92
CA ASP A 143 54.92 -47.24 -26.18
C ASP A 143 56.39 -47.29 -26.64
N GLU A 144 57.13 -46.18 -26.55
CA GLU A 144 58.58 -46.18 -26.81
C GLU A 144 59.34 -47.12 -25.88
N ALA A 145 58.98 -47.16 -24.59
CA ALA A 145 59.60 -48.05 -23.62
C ALA A 145 59.32 -49.52 -23.96
N LYS A 146 58.09 -49.86 -24.36
CA LYS A 146 57.74 -51.21 -24.84
C LYS A 146 58.52 -51.60 -26.08
N GLU A 147 58.66 -50.70 -27.06
CA GLU A 147 59.46 -50.97 -28.26
C GLU A 147 60.92 -51.25 -27.93
N LYS A 148 61.53 -50.46 -27.02
CA LYS A 148 62.91 -50.68 -26.55
C LYS A 148 63.07 -52.04 -25.86
N VAL A 149 62.12 -52.41 -24.99
CA VAL A 149 62.10 -53.71 -24.32
C VAL A 149 61.97 -54.85 -25.34
N GLN A 150 61.02 -54.77 -26.28
CA GLN A 150 60.86 -55.78 -27.33
C GLN A 150 62.11 -55.91 -28.21
N ALA A 151 62.73 -54.79 -28.59
CA ALA A 151 63.97 -54.81 -29.38
C ALA A 151 65.12 -55.47 -28.59
N GLN A 152 65.21 -55.25 -27.28
CA GLN A 152 66.20 -55.87 -26.42
C GLN A 152 65.91 -57.37 -26.20
N GLU A 153 64.65 -57.75 -26.01
CA GLU A 153 64.23 -59.15 -25.93
C GLU A 153 64.49 -59.90 -27.23
N GLN A 154 64.20 -59.31 -28.39
CA GLN A 154 64.53 -59.90 -29.69
C GLN A 154 66.05 -60.08 -29.85
N LYS A 155 66.87 -59.07 -29.52
CA LYS A 155 68.34 -59.21 -29.54
C LYS A 155 68.82 -60.33 -28.61
N GLY A 156 68.30 -60.42 -27.39
CA GLY A 156 68.64 -61.48 -26.44
C GLY A 156 68.08 -62.86 -26.82
N PHE A 157 66.99 -62.91 -27.58
CA PHE A 157 66.41 -64.12 -28.15
C PHE A 157 67.28 -64.64 -29.31
N PHE A 158 67.66 -63.78 -30.26
CA PHE A 158 68.56 -64.15 -31.35
C PHE A 158 69.95 -64.58 -30.85
N ALA A 159 70.50 -63.92 -29.83
CA ALA A 159 71.76 -64.33 -29.19
C ALA A 159 71.68 -65.74 -28.56
N ARG A 160 70.55 -66.08 -27.91
CA ARG A 160 70.33 -67.41 -27.33
C ARG A 160 70.02 -68.49 -28.38
N LEU A 161 69.33 -68.13 -29.46
CA LEU A 161 68.90 -69.06 -30.50
C LEU A 161 70.02 -69.43 -31.49
N PHE A 162 70.92 -68.49 -31.79
CA PHE A 162 71.96 -68.67 -32.81
C PHE A 162 73.39 -68.78 -32.25
N GLY A 163 73.55 -68.89 -30.93
CA GLY A 163 74.76 -69.42 -30.29
C GLY A 163 76.09 -68.87 -30.82
N ARG A 164 76.36 -67.60 -30.53
CA ARG A 164 77.73 -67.09 -30.34
C ARG A 164 77.81 -66.34 -29.02
#